data_AF-A0A3A0AD60-F1
#
_entry.id   AF-A0A3A0AD60-F1
#
_cell.length_a   1.000
_cell.length_b   1.000
_cell.length_c   1.000
_cell.angle_alpha   90.00
_cell.angle_beta   90.00
_cell.angle_gamma   90.00
#
_symmetry.space_group_name_H-M   'P 1'
#
loop_
_entity.id
_entity.type
_entity.pdbx_description
1 polymer ?
#
loop_
_entity_poly.entity_id
_entity_poly.type
_entity_poly.pdbx_seq_one_letter_code
_entity_poly.pdbx_strand_id
1 'polypeptide(L)'
;MLAATTTWHDTFDNFEGIDFTHSSNVTNGGTPQNRTMVLRNTPGEGVLVSQPITPPAGFTEWGIIAYAKSDDPPATSLTVDVLDADGELLLAGVASGADLAGLLDPERHPTIRLRANLAATESGLSPVLEDWQISW
;
A
#
# COMPACT_ATOMS: atom_id res chain seq x y z
N MET A 1 26.80 10.21 10.34
CA MET A 1 25.63 9.91 11.19
C MET A 1 24.47 9.75 10.22
N LEU A 2 24.04 8.53 9.90
CA LEU A 2 22.85 8.34 9.06
C LEU A 2 21.65 8.76 9.91
N ALA A 3 20.90 9.78 9.48
CA ALA A 3 19.61 10.08 10.10
C ALA A 3 18.69 8.88 9.83
N ALA A 4 18.02 8.39 10.87
CA ALA A 4 16.95 7.42 10.67
C ALA A 4 15.82 8.15 9.92
N THR A 5 15.55 7.75 8.68
CA THR A 5 14.35 8.17 7.96
C THR A 5 13.13 7.72 8.74
N THR A 6 12.19 8.64 9.00
CA THR A 6 10.96 8.27 9.72
C THR A 6 10.06 7.54 8.74
N THR A 7 9.27 6.57 9.20
CA THR A 7 8.51 5.69 8.31
C THR A 7 7.18 5.34 8.93
N TRP A 8 6.12 5.40 8.14
CA TRP A 8 4.87 4.71 8.40
C TRP A 8 4.99 3.31 7.79
N HIS A 9 4.65 2.27 8.55
CA HIS A 9 4.78 0.88 8.14
C HIS A 9 3.62 0.08 8.72
N ASP A 10 2.94 -0.68 7.88
CA ASP A 10 1.87 -1.60 8.27
C ASP A 10 2.22 -3.01 7.76
N THR A 11 2.35 -3.94 8.72
CA THR A 11 2.64 -5.38 8.52
C THR A 11 1.38 -6.24 8.64
N PHE A 12 0.21 -5.59 8.70
CA PHE A 12 -1.11 -6.21 8.86
C PHE A 12 -1.29 -7.03 10.14
N ASP A 13 -0.47 -6.80 11.17
CA ASP A 13 -0.52 -7.50 12.45
C ASP A 13 -1.78 -7.16 13.26
N ASN A 14 -2.26 -5.92 13.17
CA ASN A 14 -3.44 -5.42 13.88
C ASN A 14 -4.52 -4.75 13.00
N PHE A 15 -4.26 -4.58 11.70
CA PHE A 15 -5.14 -3.92 10.70
C PHE A 15 -5.55 -2.47 10.99
N GLU A 16 -4.93 -1.80 11.96
CA GLU A 16 -5.29 -0.43 12.31
C GLU A 16 -4.89 0.57 11.22
N GLY A 17 -3.90 0.24 10.39
CA GLY A 17 -3.48 1.05 9.25
C GLY A 17 -4.34 0.85 7.99
N ILE A 18 -5.46 0.12 8.06
CA ILE A 18 -6.32 -0.17 6.90
C ILE A 18 -7.66 0.56 6.97
N ASP A 19 -8.05 1.16 5.86
CA ASP A 19 -9.37 1.74 5.65
C ASP A 19 -10.30 0.71 5.00
N PHE A 20 -11.01 -0.04 5.84
CA PHE A 20 -11.99 -1.03 5.37
C PHE A 20 -13.24 -0.44 4.71
N THR A 21 -13.46 0.88 4.81
CA THR A 21 -14.59 1.54 4.12
C THR A 21 -14.29 1.69 2.63
N HIS A 22 -13.02 1.92 2.28
CA HIS A 22 -12.57 2.07 0.89
C HIS A 22 -11.89 0.80 0.34
N SER A 23 -11.70 -0.21 1.17
CA SER A 23 -11.19 -1.52 0.76
C SER A 23 -12.33 -2.47 0.35
N SER A 24 -12.09 -3.28 -0.67
CA SER A 24 -13.09 -4.24 -1.18
C SER A 24 -12.45 -5.51 -1.72
N ASN A 25 -13.18 -6.63 -1.61
CA ASN A 25 -12.78 -7.96 -2.09
C ASN A 25 -11.39 -8.46 -1.61
N VAL A 26 -10.88 -7.94 -0.50
CA VAL A 26 -9.63 -8.40 0.14
C VAL A 26 -9.93 -9.10 1.46
N THR A 27 -9.02 -9.96 1.89
CA THR A 27 -9.11 -10.69 3.16
C THR A 27 -7.72 -10.94 3.74
N ASN A 28 -7.66 -11.22 5.04
CA ASN A 28 -6.45 -11.71 5.68
C ASN A 28 -6.08 -13.10 5.11
N GLY A 29 -4.80 -13.28 4.80
CA GLY A 29 -4.16 -14.55 4.48
C GLY A 29 -3.00 -14.85 5.43
N GLY A 30 -2.19 -15.87 5.13
CA GLY A 30 -1.03 -16.22 5.94
C GLY A 30 -1.38 -16.84 7.30
N THR A 31 -0.57 -16.54 8.32
CA THR A 31 -0.72 -17.10 9.68
C THR A 31 -1.03 -16.00 10.69
N PRO A 32 -1.50 -16.32 11.90
CA PRO A 32 -1.70 -15.31 12.93
C PRO A 32 -0.45 -14.50 13.30
N GLN A 33 0.76 -15.05 13.09
CA GLN A 33 2.04 -14.36 13.34
C GLN A 33 2.63 -13.67 12.11
N ASN A 34 2.13 -13.98 10.90
CA ASN A 34 2.58 -13.37 9.65
C ASN A 34 1.35 -13.21 8.76
N ARG A 35 0.60 -12.14 9.03
CA ARG A 35 -0.64 -11.81 8.34
C ARG A 35 -0.29 -11.16 7.01
N THR A 36 -1.14 -11.39 6.03
CA THR A 36 -0.96 -10.85 4.68
C THR A 36 -2.32 -10.44 4.15
N MET A 37 -2.36 -9.61 3.12
CA MET A 37 -3.59 -9.24 2.45
C MET A 37 -3.65 -9.92 1.09
N VAL A 38 -4.74 -10.67 0.87
CA VAL A 38 -4.95 -11.46 -0.35
C VAL A 38 -6.31 -11.15 -0.97
N LEU A 39 -6.45 -11.44 -2.25
CA LEU A 39 -7.73 -11.35 -2.95
C LEU A 39 -8.68 -12.44 -2.43
N ARG A 40 -9.89 -12.05 -2.01
CA ARG A 40 -10.87 -12.95 -1.37
C ARG A 40 -11.52 -13.93 -2.36
N ASN A 41 -11.94 -13.42 -3.52
CA ASN A 41 -12.62 -14.20 -4.54
C ASN A 41 -11.78 -14.22 -5.82
N THR A 42 -11.45 -15.42 -6.32
CA THR A 42 -10.61 -15.61 -7.51
C THR A 42 -11.33 -16.49 -8.54
N PRO A 43 -11.37 -16.10 -9.82
CA PRO A 43 -10.81 -14.87 -10.40
C PRO A 43 -11.58 -13.61 -9.98
N GLY A 44 -10.94 -12.45 -10.07
CA GLY A 44 -11.54 -11.16 -9.73
C GLY A 44 -10.51 -10.05 -9.46
N GLU A 45 -11.01 -8.94 -8.96
CA GLU A 45 -10.23 -7.75 -8.57
C GLU A 45 -10.56 -7.34 -7.14
N GLY A 46 -9.61 -6.75 -6.45
CA GLY A 46 -9.75 -6.28 -5.08
C GLY A 46 -8.86 -5.07 -4.82
N VAL A 47 -9.26 -4.28 -3.83
CA VAL A 47 -8.60 -3.04 -3.46
C VAL A 47 -8.39 -3.02 -1.97
N LEU A 48 -7.18 -2.66 -1.54
CA LEU A 48 -6.84 -2.39 -0.16
C LEU A 48 -6.35 -0.94 -0.06
N VAL A 49 -6.93 -0.16 0.85
CA VAL A 49 -6.57 1.24 1.06
C VAL A 49 -6.06 1.43 2.48
N SER A 50 -4.97 2.16 2.67
CA SER A 50 -4.50 2.53 3.99
C SER A 50 -5.40 3.57 4.66
N GLN A 51 -5.34 3.66 5.99
CA GLN A 51 -5.71 4.88 6.70
C GLN A 51 -4.88 6.07 6.17
N PRO A 52 -5.36 7.32 6.36
CA PRO A 52 -4.58 8.50 6.02
C PRO A 52 -3.22 8.50 6.71
N ILE A 53 -2.16 8.64 5.93
CA ILE A 53 -0.78 8.71 6.42
C ILE A 53 -0.42 10.19 6.53
N THR A 54 -0.24 10.67 7.76
CA THR A 54 0.09 12.07 8.04
C THR A 54 1.41 12.13 8.81
N PRO A 55 2.50 12.61 8.21
CA PRO A 55 3.76 12.82 8.89
C PRO A 55 3.63 13.86 10.03
N PRO A 56 4.55 13.86 11.00
CA PRO A 56 4.59 14.91 12.02
C PRO A 56 4.84 16.29 11.40
N ALA A 57 4.47 17.34 12.13
CA ALA A 57 4.70 18.71 11.71
C ALA A 57 6.17 18.97 11.38
N GLY A 58 6.42 19.64 10.25
CA GLY A 58 7.77 20.00 9.79
C GLY A 58 8.45 18.95 8.91
N PHE A 59 7.75 17.89 8.49
CA PHE A 59 8.24 17.05 7.39
C PHE A 59 8.33 17.89 6.10
N THR A 60 9.37 17.64 5.31
CA THR A 60 9.73 18.49 4.16
C THR A 60 9.58 17.80 2.82
N GLU A 61 9.46 16.47 2.80
CA GLU A 61 9.32 15.69 1.59
C GLU A 61 8.77 14.30 1.92
N TRP A 62 8.06 13.70 0.95
CA TRP A 62 7.81 12.26 0.96
C TRP A 62 9.05 11.55 0.43
N GLY A 63 9.38 10.41 1.02
CA GLY A 63 10.54 9.61 0.65
C GLY A 63 10.16 8.34 -0.08
N ILE A 64 10.75 7.23 0.34
CA ILE A 64 10.67 5.95 -0.36
C ILE A 64 9.38 5.24 0.02
N ILE A 65 8.64 4.78 -1.00
CA ILE A 65 7.62 3.76 -0.82
C ILE A 65 8.26 2.37 -0.99
N ALA A 66 7.97 1.45 -0.08
CA ALA A 66 8.40 0.07 -0.21
C ALA A 66 7.27 -0.87 0.20
N TYR A 67 7.22 -2.03 -0.43
CA TYR A 67 6.26 -3.08 -0.13
C TYR A 67 6.79 -4.43 -0.59
N ALA A 68 6.47 -5.47 0.17
CA ALA A 68 6.69 -6.86 -0.19
C ALA A 68 5.41 -7.47 -0.76
N LYS A 69 5.55 -8.17 -1.90
CA LYS A 69 4.44 -8.84 -2.57
C LYS A 69 4.84 -10.18 -3.17
N SER A 70 3.85 -11.04 -3.34
CA SER A 70 3.95 -12.28 -4.12
C SER A 70 2.81 -12.33 -5.13
N ASP A 71 3.16 -12.37 -6.42
CA ASP A 71 2.25 -12.58 -7.54
C ASP A 71 2.83 -13.60 -8.52
N ASP A 72 1.99 -14.18 -9.37
CA ASP A 72 2.33 -15.18 -10.38
C ASP A 72 1.85 -14.69 -11.75
N PRO A 73 2.59 -13.76 -12.40
CA PRO A 73 2.20 -13.25 -13.69
C PRO A 73 2.22 -14.35 -14.78
N PRO A 74 1.24 -14.36 -15.71
CA PRO A 74 0.23 -13.33 -15.91
C PRO A 74 -1.06 -13.57 -15.11
N ALA A 75 -1.14 -14.66 -14.35
CA ALA A 75 -2.38 -15.10 -13.71
C ALA A 75 -2.78 -14.22 -12.52
N THR A 76 -1.82 -13.57 -11.85
CA THR A 76 -2.10 -12.56 -10.84
C THR A 76 -1.24 -11.31 -11.01
N SER A 77 -1.72 -10.19 -10.49
CA SER A 77 -0.99 -8.93 -10.46
C SER A 77 -1.26 -8.16 -9.17
N LEU A 78 -0.24 -7.48 -8.66
CA LEU A 78 -0.38 -6.49 -7.60
C LEU A 78 0.37 -5.20 -7.93
N THR A 79 -0.35 -4.07 -7.87
CA THR A 79 0.22 -2.72 -7.99
C THR A 79 -0.11 -1.88 -6.77
N VAL A 80 0.71 -0.87 -6.48
CA VAL A 80 0.45 0.10 -5.42
C VAL A 80 0.38 1.50 -6.03
N ASP A 81 -0.68 2.23 -5.71
CA ASP A 81 -0.88 3.63 -6.07
C ASP A 81 -0.69 4.52 -4.84
N VAL A 82 -0.42 5.79 -5.08
CA VAL A 82 -0.47 6.86 -4.07
C VAL A 82 -1.67 7.74 -4.36
N LEU A 83 -2.51 7.94 -3.35
CA LEU A 83 -3.68 8.80 -3.40
C LEU A 83 -3.48 10.00 -2.48
N ASP A 84 -4.26 11.06 -2.70
CA ASP A 84 -4.39 12.13 -1.71
C ASP A 84 -5.27 11.72 -0.53
N ALA A 85 -5.52 12.66 0.39
CA ALA A 85 -6.34 12.43 1.58
C ALA A 85 -7.81 12.08 1.24
N ASP A 86 -8.34 12.64 0.15
CA ASP A 86 -9.71 12.48 -0.32
C ASP A 86 -9.89 11.22 -1.20
N GLY A 87 -8.79 10.57 -1.58
CA GLY A 87 -8.76 9.34 -2.37
C GLY A 87 -8.57 9.56 -3.88
N GLU A 88 -8.23 10.77 -4.32
CA GLU A 88 -7.87 11.04 -5.70
C GLU A 88 -6.48 10.48 -6.02
N LEU A 89 -6.32 9.98 -7.25
CA LEU A 89 -5.07 9.36 -7.70
C LEU A 89 -3.99 10.42 -7.93
N LEU A 90 -2.88 10.32 -7.19
CA LEU A 90 -1.69 11.14 -7.41
C LEU A 90 -0.67 10.43 -8.29
N LEU A 91 -0.35 9.17 -7.96
CA LEU A 91 0.62 8.36 -8.69
C LEU A 91 0.09 6.94 -8.84
N ALA A 92 0.14 6.39 -10.05
CA ALA A 92 -0.31 5.03 -10.34
C ALA A 92 0.85 4.05 -10.48
N GLY A 93 0.66 2.82 -10.00
CA GLY A 93 1.58 1.70 -10.24
C GLY A 93 3.01 1.98 -9.78
N VAL A 94 3.15 2.66 -8.64
CA VAL A 94 4.44 3.03 -8.07
C VAL A 94 5.20 1.76 -7.68
N ALA A 95 6.43 1.63 -8.18
CA ALA A 95 7.26 0.48 -7.89
C ALA A 95 7.78 0.51 -6.44
N SER A 96 7.93 -0.68 -5.83
CA SER A 96 8.60 -0.81 -4.53
C SER A 96 10.05 -0.31 -4.63
N GLY A 97 10.45 0.53 -3.67
CA GLY A 97 11.73 1.23 -3.64
C GLY A 97 11.76 2.55 -4.40
N ALA A 98 10.65 3.00 -4.99
CA ALA A 98 10.58 4.30 -5.65
C ALA A 98 10.68 5.46 -4.64
N ASP A 99 11.42 6.49 -5.01
CA ASP A 99 11.53 7.73 -4.25
C ASP A 99 10.46 8.73 -4.73
N LEU A 100 9.69 9.27 -3.78
CA LEU A 100 8.63 10.25 -4.04
C LEU A 100 9.08 11.69 -3.84
N ALA A 101 10.34 11.91 -3.46
CA ALA A 101 10.90 13.23 -3.27
C ALA A 101 10.77 14.07 -4.56
N GLY A 102 10.15 15.24 -4.44
CA GLY A 102 9.89 16.14 -5.57
C GLY A 102 8.80 15.69 -6.54
N LEU A 103 8.21 14.51 -6.38
CA LEU A 103 7.03 14.08 -7.15
C LEU A 103 5.73 14.57 -6.51
N LEU A 104 5.72 14.71 -5.18
CA LEU A 104 4.58 15.16 -4.40
C LEU A 104 4.97 16.40 -3.60
N ASP A 105 4.18 17.46 -3.74
CA ASP A 105 4.33 18.69 -2.95
C ASP A 105 3.73 18.50 -1.55
N PRO A 106 4.53 18.49 -0.47
CA PRO A 106 4.05 18.28 0.90
C PRO A 106 3.07 19.34 1.39
N GLU A 107 3.11 20.56 0.84
CA GLU A 107 2.15 21.61 1.21
C GLU A 107 0.77 21.35 0.61
N ARG A 108 0.72 20.71 -0.56
CA ARG A 108 -0.53 20.32 -1.24
C ARG A 108 -1.04 18.95 -0.80
N HIS A 109 -0.12 18.04 -0.48
CA HIS A 109 -0.41 16.67 -0.07
C HIS A 109 0.27 16.37 1.27
N PRO A 110 -0.16 17.05 2.36
CA PRO A 110 0.38 16.83 3.71
C PRO A 110 -0.04 15.46 4.28
N THR A 111 -1.07 14.87 3.68
CA THR A 111 -1.61 13.56 3.99
C THR A 111 -1.85 12.82 2.68
N ILE A 112 -1.44 11.56 2.62
CA ILE A 112 -1.66 10.66 1.48
C ILE A 112 -2.29 9.36 1.96
N ARG A 113 -2.69 8.53 1.00
CA ARG A 113 -3.06 7.13 1.25
C ARG A 113 -2.33 6.23 0.27
N LEU A 114 -2.09 4.99 0.66
CA LEU A 114 -1.63 3.94 -0.26
C LEU A 114 -2.82 3.09 -0.68
N ARG A 115 -2.87 2.72 -1.97
CA ARG A 115 -3.88 1.81 -2.50
C ARG A 115 -3.21 0.64 -3.21
N ALA A 116 -3.39 -0.57 -2.71
CA ALA A 116 -2.99 -1.78 -3.42
C ALA A 116 -4.16 -2.27 -4.28
N ASN A 117 -3.89 -2.53 -5.55
CA ASN A 117 -4.82 -3.16 -6.48
C ASN A 117 -4.37 -4.60 -6.70
N LEU A 118 -5.26 -5.55 -6.43
CA LEU A 118 -5.03 -6.99 -6.52
C LEU A 118 -5.91 -7.54 -7.63
N ALA A 119 -5.36 -8.35 -8.54
CA ALA A 119 -6.15 -9.03 -9.55
C ALA A 119 -5.69 -10.48 -9.74
N ALA A 120 -6.65 -11.35 -10.08
CA ALA A 120 -6.40 -12.73 -10.47
C ALA A 120 -7.32 -13.15 -11.63
N THR A 121 -6.78 -13.81 -12.64
CA THR A 121 -7.53 -14.33 -13.80
C THR A 121 -7.86 -15.81 -13.68
N GLU A 122 -7.24 -16.53 -12.74
CA GLU A 122 -7.41 -17.97 -12.54
C GLU A 122 -7.90 -18.31 -11.13
N SER A 123 -8.75 -19.33 -11.03
CA SER A 123 -9.22 -19.82 -9.73
C SER A 123 -8.08 -20.50 -8.95
N GLY A 124 -8.00 -20.24 -7.66
CA GLY A 124 -7.00 -20.83 -6.78
C GLY A 124 -5.64 -20.11 -6.76
N LEU A 125 -5.44 -19.10 -7.61
CA LEU A 125 -4.29 -18.19 -7.55
C LEU A 125 -4.74 -16.85 -6.98
N SER A 126 -3.95 -16.28 -6.06
CA SER A 126 -4.25 -15.00 -5.43
C SER A 126 -2.95 -14.22 -5.21
N PRO A 127 -2.89 -12.93 -5.60
CA PRO A 127 -1.76 -12.08 -5.25
C PRO A 127 -1.77 -11.79 -3.75
N VAL A 128 -0.58 -11.58 -3.19
CA VAL A 128 -0.34 -11.37 -1.76
C VAL A 128 0.40 -10.06 -1.55
N LEU A 129 -0.11 -9.22 -0.66
CA LEU A 129 0.62 -8.10 -0.06
C LEU A 129 1.06 -8.51 1.35
N GLU A 130 2.36 -8.42 1.63
CA GLU A 130 2.93 -8.87 2.91
C GLU A 130 3.13 -7.70 3.86
N ASP A 131 3.61 -6.57 3.34
CA ASP A 131 3.76 -5.31 4.05
C ASP A 131 3.74 -4.14 3.06
N TRP A 132 3.61 -2.94 3.62
CA TRP A 132 3.90 -1.71 2.91
C TRP A 132 4.32 -0.59 3.86
N GLN A 133 5.14 0.31 3.34
CA GLN A 133 5.66 1.43 4.10
C GLN A 133 5.95 2.62 3.20
N ILE A 134 5.97 3.79 3.83
CA ILE A 134 6.42 5.02 3.21
C ILE A 134 7.22 5.86 4.20
N SER A 135 8.37 6.37 3.74
CA SER A 135 9.25 7.22 4.55
C SER A 135 9.04 8.71 4.27
N TRP A 136 9.64 9.55 5.11
CA TRP A 136 9.80 11.00 4.98
C TRP A 136 10.97 11.48 5.87
#